data_AF-L1IF82-F1
#
_entry.id   AF-L1IF82-F1
#
_cell.length_a   1.000
_cell.length_b   1.000
_cell.length_c   1.000
_cell.angle_alpha   90.00
_cell.angle_beta   90.00
_cell.angle_gamma   90.00
#
_symmetry.space_group_name_H-M   'P 1'
#
loop_
_entity.id
_entity.type
_entity.pdbx_description
1 polymer ?
#
loop_
_entity_poly.entity_id
_entity_poly.type
_entity_poly.pdbx_seq_one_letter_code
_entity_poly.pdbx_strand_id
1 'polypeptide(L)'
;MFSLQSLWQQCIDAVELLRRSSEAETGVLNEIKLETELERRLRLLHERERRVESGVKDMDGFKRMQRCRDALSTLDRKGWPRSFHQKEFHDDFLRACARLFWKTEPKGQFNRDHQKILELNGWDHLAQEILVSTPRRFGKTISVSMFAAAIIFSAPSIEVSIYSTCKRISQKLLNNIRKFLHLIYEGMDAEPFKVIRSNMEEIVLKGDNGSQDVRLVNSYPSKVMQCGSLGFIYTLTKC
;
A
#
# COMPACT_ATOMS: atom_id res chain seq x y z
N MET A 1 -25.34 -26.91 -79.27
CA MET A 1 -26.44 -26.36 -78.44
C MET A 1 -26.03 -26.54 -76.99
N PHE A 2 -25.41 -25.53 -76.37
CA PHE A 2 -25.04 -25.60 -74.96
C PHE A 2 -26.33 -25.63 -74.14
N SER A 3 -26.50 -26.62 -73.26
CA SER A 3 -27.72 -26.69 -72.45
C SER A 3 -27.74 -25.56 -71.43
N LEU A 4 -28.92 -24.97 -71.22
CA LEU A 4 -29.15 -23.91 -70.22
C LEU A 4 -28.67 -24.30 -68.81
N GLN A 5 -28.63 -25.60 -68.51
CA GLN A 5 -28.08 -26.12 -67.26
C GLN A 5 -26.56 -25.88 -67.13
N SER A 6 -25.78 -25.98 -68.22
CA SER A 6 -24.33 -25.78 -68.15
C SER A 6 -23.93 -24.33 -67.88
N LEU A 7 -24.65 -23.38 -68.47
CA LEU A 7 -24.43 -21.95 -68.24
C LEU A 7 -24.87 -21.53 -66.82
N TRP A 8 -25.94 -22.12 -66.30
CA TRP A 8 -26.39 -21.86 -64.93
C TRP A 8 -25.40 -22.40 -63.89
N GLN A 9 -24.85 -23.60 -64.11
CA GLN A 9 -23.84 -24.17 -63.22
C GLN A 9 -22.55 -23.32 -63.21
N GLN A 10 -22.09 -22.86 -64.38
CA GLN A 10 -20.93 -21.97 -64.47
C GLN A 10 -21.13 -20.65 -63.72
N CYS A 11 -22.34 -20.08 -63.74
CA CYS A 11 -22.66 -18.88 -62.96
C CYS A 11 -22.63 -19.14 -61.45
N ILE A 12 -23.11 -20.30 -60.98
CA ILE A 12 -23.07 -20.66 -59.55
C ILE A 12 -21.62 -20.81 -59.08
N ASP A 13 -20.81 -21.55 -59.85
CA ASP A 13 -19.42 -21.80 -59.50
C ASP A 13 -18.62 -20.48 -59.44
N ALA A 14 -18.91 -19.54 -60.36
CA ALA A 14 -18.29 -18.21 -60.36
C ALA A 14 -18.70 -17.35 -59.15
N VAL A 15 -19.98 -17.39 -58.75
CA VAL A 15 -20.47 -16.67 -57.55
C VAL A 15 -19.87 -17.26 -56.28
N GLU A 16 -19.72 -18.58 -56.20
CA GLU A 16 -19.13 -19.24 -55.03
C GLU A 16 -17.62 -18.96 -54.91
N LEU A 17 -16.90 -18.89 -56.04
CA LEU A 17 -15.49 -18.46 -56.08
C LEU A 17 -15.31 -16.99 -55.63
N LEU A 18 -16.18 -16.09 -56.07
CA LEU A 18 -16.16 -14.68 -55.64
C LEU A 18 -16.48 -14.56 -54.14
N ARG A 19 -17.44 -15.35 -53.65
CA ARG A 19 -17.78 -15.38 -52.23
C ARG A 19 -16.63 -15.89 -51.36
N ARG A 20 -15.96 -16.98 -51.76
CA ARG A 20 -14.79 -17.52 -51.05
C ARG A 20 -13.61 -16.54 -51.04
N SER A 21 -13.41 -15.79 -52.13
CA SER A 21 -12.36 -14.76 -52.21
C SER A 21 -12.64 -13.58 -51.27
N SER A 22 -13.89 -13.13 -51.19
CA SER A 22 -14.30 -12.05 -50.27
C SER A 22 -14.21 -12.47 -48.80
N GLU A 23 -14.63 -13.69 -48.47
CA GLU A 23 -14.54 -14.22 -47.10
C GLU A 23 -13.06 -14.35 -46.65
N ALA A 24 -12.15 -14.74 -47.56
CA ALA A 24 -10.72 -14.81 -47.28
C ALA A 24 -10.08 -13.43 -47.03
N GLU A 25 -10.40 -12.42 -47.86
CA GLU A 25 -9.89 -11.05 -47.66
C GLU A 25 -10.39 -10.42 -46.35
N THR A 26 -11.64 -10.69 -45.98
CA THR A 26 -12.24 -10.18 -44.74
C THR A 26 -11.62 -10.83 -43.49
N GLY A 27 -11.24 -12.10 -43.58
CA GLY A 27 -10.51 -12.81 -42.51
C GLY A 27 -9.14 -12.20 -42.25
N VAL A 28 -8.36 -11.97 -43.31
CA VAL A 28 -7.01 -11.38 -43.23
C VAL A 28 -7.05 -9.96 -42.66
N LEU A 29 -8.01 -9.12 -43.08
CA LEU A 29 -8.17 -7.75 -42.56
C LEU A 29 -8.52 -7.73 -41.07
N ASN A 30 -9.33 -8.68 -40.59
CA ASN A 30 -9.67 -8.78 -39.18
C ASN A 30 -8.50 -9.28 -38.32
N GLU A 31 -7.69 -10.21 -38.84
CA GLU A 31 -6.46 -10.67 -38.17
C GLU A 31 -5.44 -9.53 -38.01
N ILE A 32 -5.16 -8.80 -39.10
CA ILE A 32 -4.23 -7.65 -39.07
C ILE A 32 -4.72 -6.57 -38.09
N LYS A 33 -6.03 -6.33 -38.03
CA LYS A 33 -6.63 -5.35 -37.12
C LYS A 33 -6.58 -5.80 -35.65
N LEU A 34 -6.69 -7.10 -35.40
CA LEU A 34 -6.58 -7.67 -34.05
C LEU A 34 -5.12 -7.64 -33.56
N GLU A 35 -4.18 -7.97 -34.44
CA GLU A 35 -2.75 -7.96 -34.16
C GLU A 35 -2.24 -6.54 -33.83
N THR A 36 -2.68 -5.53 -34.60
CA THR A 36 -2.38 -4.13 -34.31
C THR A 36 -2.98 -3.61 -33.00
N GLU A 37 -4.18 -4.07 -32.61
CA GLU A 37 -4.78 -3.72 -31.32
C GLU A 37 -4.08 -4.42 -30.14
N LEU A 38 -3.67 -5.68 -30.30
CA LEU A 38 -2.92 -6.42 -29.29
C LEU A 38 -1.56 -5.79 -29.03
N GLU A 39 -0.83 -5.42 -30.08
CA GLU A 39 0.44 -4.68 -29.97
C GLU A 39 0.27 -3.33 -29.28
N ARG A 40 -0.82 -2.62 -29.57
CA ARG A 40 -1.14 -1.34 -28.93
C ARG A 40 -1.36 -1.53 -27.43
N ARG A 41 -2.09 -2.56 -27.03
CA ARG A 41 -2.30 -2.91 -25.61
C ARG A 41 -1.00 -3.33 -24.92
N LEU A 42 -0.17 -4.13 -25.57
CA LEU A 42 1.16 -4.51 -25.07
C LEU A 42 2.06 -3.30 -24.87
N ARG A 43 2.06 -2.34 -25.79
CA ARG A 43 2.82 -1.07 -25.64
C ARG A 43 2.30 -0.26 -24.46
N LEU A 44 0.98 -0.12 -24.32
CA LEU A 44 0.37 0.60 -23.20
C LEU A 44 0.68 -0.06 -21.85
N LEU A 45 0.72 -1.40 -21.79
CA LEU A 45 1.12 -2.14 -20.59
C LEU A 45 2.59 -1.88 -20.26
N HIS A 46 3.51 -1.99 -21.21
CA HIS A 46 4.93 -1.70 -20.99
C HIS A 46 5.19 -0.23 -20.63
N GLU A 47 4.42 0.71 -21.18
CA GLU A 47 4.55 2.12 -20.85
C GLU A 47 3.99 2.44 -19.46
N ARG A 48 2.90 1.76 -19.06
CA ARG A 48 2.37 1.80 -17.71
C ARG A 48 3.33 1.19 -16.70
N GLU A 49 3.95 0.06 -17.02
CA GLU A 49 4.99 -0.58 -16.19
C GLU A 49 6.22 0.32 -16.05
N ARG A 50 6.71 0.92 -17.14
CA ARG A 50 7.82 1.90 -17.10
C ARG A 50 7.50 3.13 -16.25
N ARG A 51 6.28 3.66 -16.31
CA ARG A 51 5.84 4.78 -15.44
C ARG A 51 5.74 4.38 -13.97
N VAL A 52 5.34 3.14 -13.70
CA VAL A 52 5.35 2.58 -12.33
C VAL A 52 6.79 2.42 -11.84
N GLU A 53 7.70 1.91 -12.66
CA GLU A 53 9.12 1.78 -12.31
C GLU A 53 9.81 3.13 -12.12
N SER A 54 9.48 4.14 -12.93
CA SER A 54 10.07 5.49 -12.81
C SER A 54 9.60 6.23 -11.56
N GLY A 55 8.33 6.05 -11.14
CA GLY A 55 7.80 6.64 -9.91
C GLY A 55 8.28 5.94 -8.62
N VAL A 56 8.66 4.67 -8.71
CA VAL A 56 9.19 3.89 -7.57
C VAL A 56 10.67 4.18 -7.30
N LYS A 57 11.44 4.61 -8.31
CA LYS A 57 12.90 4.74 -8.24
C LYS A 57 13.45 5.85 -7.33
N ASP A 58 12.65 6.83 -6.90
CA ASP A 58 13.22 8.03 -6.24
C ASP A 58 13.16 8.03 -4.70
N MET A 59 12.54 7.02 -4.07
CA MET A 59 12.47 6.91 -2.61
C MET A 59 13.10 5.62 -2.09
N ASP A 60 14.38 5.72 -1.68
CA ASP A 60 15.08 4.66 -0.95
C ASP A 60 14.59 4.56 0.52
N GLY A 61 15.05 3.52 1.23
CA GLY A 61 14.66 3.28 2.62
C GLY A 61 15.03 4.42 3.57
N PHE A 62 16.15 5.12 3.33
CA PHE A 62 16.57 6.27 4.13
C PHE A 62 15.61 7.45 3.97
N LYS A 63 15.26 7.81 2.72
CA LYS A 63 14.29 8.88 2.42
C LYS A 63 12.93 8.56 3.03
N ARG A 64 12.49 7.29 3.03
CA ARG A 64 11.21 6.89 3.65
C ARG A 64 11.25 7.02 5.17
N MET A 65 12.33 6.60 5.80
CA MET A 65 12.52 6.76 7.24
C MET A 65 12.55 8.25 7.62
N GLN A 66 13.23 9.10 6.84
CA GLN A 66 13.21 10.55 7.03
C GLN A 66 11.80 11.13 6.83
N ARG A 67 11.08 10.71 5.79
CA ARG A 67 9.68 11.11 5.54
C ARG A 67 8.77 10.76 6.72
N CYS A 68 9.02 9.67 7.45
CA CYS A 68 8.32 9.34 8.69
C CYS A 68 8.61 10.36 9.81
N ARG A 69 9.88 10.74 10.00
CA ARG A 69 10.30 11.77 10.96
C ARG A 69 9.68 13.13 10.63
N ASP A 70 9.62 13.48 9.35
CA ASP A 70 9.03 14.73 8.86
C ASP A 70 7.51 14.75 9.05
N ALA A 71 6.83 13.63 8.82
CA ALA A 71 5.40 13.49 9.08
C ALA A 71 5.06 13.71 10.57
N LEU A 72 5.85 13.13 11.48
CA LEU A 72 5.68 13.36 12.91
C LEU A 72 5.96 14.82 13.30
N SER A 73 6.99 15.44 12.72
CA SER A 73 7.32 16.85 12.94
C SER A 73 6.26 17.79 12.36
N THR A 74 5.54 17.35 11.33
CA THR A 74 4.38 18.07 10.77
C THR A 74 3.21 18.09 11.74
N LEU A 75 2.94 16.98 12.44
CA LEU A 75 1.94 16.96 13.51
C LEU A 75 2.27 17.92 14.64
N ASP A 76 3.57 18.02 15.02
CA ASP A 76 4.02 18.97 16.04
C ASP A 76 3.67 20.42 15.65
N ARG A 77 3.87 20.77 14.38
CA ARG A 77 3.57 22.10 13.82
C ARG A 77 2.07 22.36 13.62
N LYS A 78 1.28 21.33 13.35
CA LYS A 78 -0.19 21.41 13.12
C LYS A 78 -1.02 21.32 14.41
N GLY A 79 -0.45 21.78 15.54
CA GLY A 79 -1.17 21.89 16.81
C GLY A 79 -1.24 20.61 17.65
N TRP A 80 -0.43 19.59 17.32
CA TRP A 80 -0.32 18.36 18.09
C TRP A 80 1.13 18.10 18.55
N PRO A 81 1.74 19.01 19.34
CA PRO A 81 3.13 18.87 19.78
C PRO A 81 3.31 17.63 20.65
N ARG A 82 4.23 16.77 20.24
CA ARG A 82 4.67 15.61 21.02
C ARG A 82 5.46 16.07 22.24
N SER A 83 5.15 15.47 23.39
CA SER A 83 5.97 15.62 24.59
C SER A 83 7.36 15.01 24.40
N PHE A 84 8.29 15.36 25.30
CA PHE A 84 9.63 14.78 25.31
C PHE A 84 9.61 13.24 25.24
N HIS A 85 8.90 12.59 26.17
CA HIS A 85 8.79 11.14 26.22
C HIS A 85 8.06 10.54 25.01
N GLN A 86 7.10 11.26 24.39
CA GLN A 86 6.48 10.79 23.15
C GLN A 86 7.47 10.81 21.98
N LYS A 87 8.41 11.76 21.95
CA LYS A 87 9.48 11.76 20.94
C LYS A 87 10.43 10.58 21.15
N GLU A 88 10.79 10.28 22.39
CA GLU A 88 11.59 9.08 22.72
C GLU A 88 10.88 7.79 22.29
N PHE A 89 9.59 7.62 22.63
CA PHE A 89 8.82 6.45 22.17
C PHE A 89 8.80 6.33 20.66
N HIS A 90 8.64 7.43 19.94
CA HIS A 90 8.62 7.38 18.48
C HIS A 90 9.98 7.04 17.89
N ASP A 91 11.10 7.40 18.53
CA ASP A 91 12.42 6.98 18.09
C ASP A 91 12.62 5.47 18.32
N ASP A 92 12.19 4.95 19.47
CA ASP A 92 12.16 3.50 19.74
C ASP A 92 11.27 2.75 18.74
N PHE A 93 10.10 3.31 18.41
CA PHE A 93 9.17 2.72 17.44
C PHE A 93 9.81 2.72 16.05
N LEU A 94 10.49 3.80 15.68
CA LEU A 94 11.17 3.91 14.40
C LEU A 94 12.32 2.90 14.29
N ARG A 95 13.10 2.73 15.36
CA ARG A 95 14.17 1.73 15.45
C ARG A 95 13.63 0.32 15.26
N ALA A 96 12.52 -0.03 15.93
CA ALA A 96 11.88 -1.33 15.80
C ALA A 96 11.28 -1.57 14.41
N CYS A 97 10.75 -0.52 13.80
CA CYS A 97 10.15 -0.57 12.47
C CYS A 97 11.13 -0.32 11.33
N ALA A 98 12.43 -0.12 11.58
CA ALA A 98 13.40 0.35 10.59
C ALA A 98 13.39 -0.52 9.31
N ARG A 99 13.31 -1.84 9.46
CA ARG A 99 13.28 -2.79 8.34
C ARG A 99 12.09 -2.57 7.39
N LEU A 100 10.97 -2.03 7.86
CA LEU A 100 9.77 -1.80 7.06
C LEU A 100 10.02 -0.78 5.93
N PHE A 101 10.92 0.18 6.13
CA PHE A 101 11.24 1.17 5.10
C PHE A 101 11.99 0.59 3.90
N TRP A 102 12.64 -0.57 4.05
CA TRP A 102 13.33 -1.29 2.97
C TRP A 102 12.49 -2.41 2.34
N LYS A 103 11.20 -2.53 2.68
CA LYS A 103 10.35 -3.65 2.23
C LYS A 103 10.25 -3.76 0.70
N THR A 104 10.25 -2.64 -0.01
CA THR A 104 10.18 -2.57 -1.48
C THR A 104 11.55 -2.56 -2.16
N GLU A 105 12.64 -2.50 -1.39
CA GLU A 105 13.99 -2.47 -1.93
C GLU A 105 14.44 -3.87 -2.39
N PRO A 106 15.47 -3.96 -3.26
CA PRO A 106 16.04 -5.23 -3.66
C PRO A 106 16.44 -6.09 -2.46
N LYS A 107 16.28 -7.41 -2.58
CA LYS A 107 16.66 -8.36 -1.54
C LYS A 107 18.12 -8.13 -1.11
N GLY A 108 18.35 -8.07 0.20
CA GLY A 108 19.66 -7.82 0.80
C GLY A 108 20.08 -6.34 0.88
N GLN A 109 19.31 -5.39 0.31
CA GLN A 109 19.62 -3.96 0.42
C GLN A 109 19.67 -3.49 1.88
N PHE A 110 18.69 -3.89 2.68
CA PHE A 110 18.67 -3.60 4.12
C PHE A 110 19.95 -4.08 4.85
N ASN A 111 20.49 -5.24 4.49
CA ASN A 111 21.72 -5.76 5.12
C ASN A 111 22.95 -4.94 4.73
N ARG A 112 23.01 -4.47 3.47
CA ARG A 112 24.08 -3.57 3.01
C ARG A 112 24.03 -2.22 3.72
N ASP A 113 22.81 -1.71 3.92
CA ASP A 113 22.57 -0.42 4.57
C ASP A 113 22.61 -0.50 6.10
N HIS A 114 22.66 -1.70 6.69
CA HIS A 114 22.50 -1.93 8.12
C HIS A 114 23.45 -1.10 8.98
N GLN A 115 24.76 -1.13 8.69
CA GLN A 115 25.76 -0.36 9.44
C GLN A 115 25.50 1.15 9.33
N LYS A 116 25.19 1.63 8.12
CA LYS A 116 24.86 3.03 7.88
C LYS A 116 23.60 3.48 8.62
N ILE A 117 22.59 2.60 8.76
CA ILE A 117 21.38 2.88 9.55
C ILE A 117 21.75 3.10 11.02
N LEU A 118 22.60 2.23 11.59
CA LEU A 118 23.05 2.33 12.97
C LEU A 118 23.84 3.62 13.21
N GLU A 119 24.83 3.91 12.35
CA GLU A 119 25.69 5.09 12.44
C GLU A 119 24.89 6.40 12.33
N LEU A 120 24.00 6.52 11.35
CA LEU A 120 23.24 7.75 11.12
C LEU A 120 22.24 8.08 12.25
N ASN A 121 21.75 7.06 12.95
CA ASN A 121 20.79 7.24 14.05
C ASN A 121 21.46 7.14 15.43
N GLY A 122 22.75 6.83 15.51
CA GLY A 122 23.44 6.60 16.79
C GLY A 122 22.88 5.41 17.58
N TRP A 123 22.46 4.35 16.88
CA TRP A 123 21.92 3.15 17.50
C TRP A 123 22.98 2.05 17.61
N ASP A 124 23.03 1.34 18.74
CA ASP A 124 23.95 0.20 18.90
C ASP A 124 23.47 -1.05 18.16
N HIS A 125 22.14 -1.24 18.10
CA HIS A 125 21.49 -2.38 17.46
C HIS A 125 20.03 -2.04 17.10
N LEU A 126 19.44 -2.84 16.20
CA LEU A 126 18.02 -2.75 15.81
C LEU A 126 17.16 -3.75 16.58
N ALA A 127 16.65 -3.34 17.75
CA ALA A 127 15.68 -4.12 18.50
C ALA A 127 14.34 -4.16 17.75
N GLN A 128 13.88 -5.35 17.34
CA GLN A 128 12.61 -5.51 16.59
C GLN A 128 11.37 -5.41 17.47
N GLU A 129 11.54 -5.57 18.78
CA GLU A 129 10.49 -5.56 19.78
C GLU A 129 10.83 -4.56 20.87
N ILE A 130 9.80 -3.89 21.36
CA ILE A 130 9.91 -2.87 22.39
C ILE A 130 8.78 -3.04 23.41
N LEU A 131 9.11 -2.85 24.68
CA LEU A 131 8.15 -2.88 25.77
C LEU A 131 8.21 -1.54 26.50
N VAL A 132 7.07 -0.84 26.53
CA VAL A 132 6.96 0.49 27.16
C VAL A 132 6.03 0.43 28.36
N SER A 133 6.56 0.64 29.56
CA SER A 133 5.77 0.77 30.79
C SER A 133 5.59 2.24 31.16
N THR A 134 4.34 2.68 31.30
CA THR A 134 4.04 4.09 31.58
C THR A 134 2.83 4.29 32.48
N PRO A 135 2.79 5.36 33.29
CA PRO A 135 1.64 5.69 34.13
C PRO A 135 0.31 5.84 33.38
N ARG A 136 -0.79 5.87 34.15
CA ARG A 136 -2.13 6.17 33.64
C ARG A 136 -2.13 7.58 33.01
N ARG A 137 -2.82 7.75 31.88
CA ARG A 137 -2.97 9.04 31.14
C ARG A 137 -1.69 9.63 30.54
N PHE A 138 -0.63 8.85 30.40
CA PHE A 138 0.63 9.26 29.74
C PHE A 138 0.53 9.51 28.21
N GLY A 139 -0.66 9.66 27.63
CA GLY A 139 -0.81 9.96 26.20
C GLY A 139 -0.47 8.82 25.22
N LYS A 140 -0.30 7.58 25.69
CA LYS A 140 0.01 6.39 24.87
C LYS A 140 -0.83 6.26 23.61
N THR A 141 -2.16 6.32 23.76
CA THR A 141 -3.11 6.16 22.64
C THR A 141 -2.87 7.20 21.55
N ILE A 142 -2.58 8.44 21.92
CA ILE A 142 -2.29 9.51 20.97
C ILE A 142 -0.94 9.25 20.29
N SER A 143 0.09 8.90 21.05
CA SER A 143 1.42 8.57 20.52
C SER A 143 1.34 7.45 19.48
N VAL A 144 0.71 6.32 19.82
CA VAL A 144 0.56 5.18 18.90
C VAL A 144 -0.19 5.58 17.63
N SER A 145 -1.28 6.36 17.75
CA SER A 145 -2.01 6.85 16.57
C SER A 145 -1.18 7.79 15.70
N MET A 146 -0.36 8.68 16.28
CA MET A 146 0.52 9.58 15.52
C MET A 146 1.55 8.79 14.73
N PHE A 147 2.21 7.83 15.38
CA PHE A 147 3.21 6.99 14.73
C PHE A 147 2.59 6.10 13.65
N ALA A 148 1.45 5.47 13.92
CA ALA A 148 0.74 4.65 12.94
C ALA A 148 0.35 5.47 11.70
N ALA A 149 -0.09 6.72 11.86
CA ALA A 149 -0.35 7.61 10.74
C ALA A 149 0.93 7.97 9.97
N ALA A 150 2.01 8.30 10.67
CA ALA A 150 3.30 8.65 10.05
C ALA A 150 3.95 7.49 9.29
N ILE A 151 3.91 6.27 9.83
CA ILE A 151 4.48 5.09 9.15
C ILE A 151 3.65 4.70 7.93
N ILE A 152 2.31 4.76 8.01
CA ILE A 152 1.41 4.52 6.88
C ILE A 152 1.58 5.56 5.78
N PHE A 153 1.90 6.81 6.13
CA PHE A 153 2.21 7.84 5.16
C PHE A 153 3.55 7.60 4.44
N SER A 154 4.57 7.10 5.16
CA SER A 154 5.95 7.09 4.69
C SER A 154 6.41 5.76 4.07
N ALA A 155 5.91 4.62 4.56
CA ALA A 155 6.33 3.31 4.10
C ALA A 155 5.28 2.68 3.14
N PRO A 156 5.73 2.08 2.03
CA PRO A 156 4.86 1.50 1.01
C PRO A 156 4.41 0.09 1.39
N SER A 157 3.23 -0.33 0.92
CA SER A 157 2.76 -1.71 1.03
C SER A 157 2.83 -2.27 2.46
N ILE A 158 2.59 -1.43 3.47
CA ILE A 158 2.64 -1.85 4.88
C ILE A 158 1.26 -2.20 5.43
N GLU A 159 1.26 -3.03 6.46
CA GLU A 159 0.11 -3.35 7.27
C GLU A 159 0.45 -3.07 8.73
N VAL A 160 -0.43 -2.32 9.41
CA VAL A 160 -0.31 -1.99 10.83
C VAL A 160 -1.51 -2.56 11.56
N SER A 161 -1.28 -3.50 12.47
CA SER A 161 -2.31 -4.14 13.27
C SER A 161 -2.19 -3.74 14.74
N ILE A 162 -3.21 -3.06 15.26
CA ILE A 162 -3.21 -2.50 16.62
C ILE A 162 -4.22 -3.24 17.49
N TYR A 163 -3.73 -3.92 18.51
CA TYR A 163 -4.55 -4.60 19.52
C TYR A 163 -4.75 -3.68 20.73
N SER A 164 -6.00 -3.51 21.16
CA SER A 164 -6.32 -2.61 22.28
C SER A 164 -7.39 -3.17 23.19
N THR A 165 -7.44 -2.67 24.43
CA THR A 165 -8.46 -3.08 25.40
C THR A 165 -9.82 -2.54 24.97
N CYS A 166 -10.74 -3.42 24.61
CA CYS A 166 -12.14 -3.16 24.24
C CYS A 166 -12.42 -2.31 22.98
N LYS A 167 -13.63 -2.49 22.43
CA LYS A 167 -14.09 -1.91 21.14
C LYS A 167 -14.05 -0.38 21.08
N ARG A 168 -14.34 0.29 22.19
CA ARG A 168 -14.36 1.77 22.23
C ARG A 168 -12.96 2.36 22.00
N ILE A 169 -11.92 1.71 22.52
CA ILE A 169 -10.54 2.20 22.37
C ILE A 169 -10.02 1.93 20.96
N SER A 170 -10.32 0.74 20.39
CA SER A 170 -9.88 0.40 19.02
C SER A 170 -10.46 1.37 17.99
N GLN A 171 -11.75 1.68 18.08
CA GLN A 171 -12.40 2.64 17.19
C GLN A 171 -11.83 4.05 17.34
N LYS A 172 -11.53 4.46 18.58
CA LYS A 172 -10.91 5.77 18.83
C LYS A 172 -9.50 5.86 18.24
N LEU A 173 -8.73 4.77 18.26
CA LEU A 173 -7.41 4.70 17.61
C LEU A 173 -7.52 4.91 16.10
N LEU A 174 -8.42 4.19 15.42
CA LEU A 174 -8.63 4.35 13.96
C LEU A 174 -9.05 5.76 13.59
N ASN A 175 -9.99 6.36 14.34
CA ASN A 175 -10.42 7.74 14.12
C ASN A 175 -9.26 8.74 14.27
N ASN A 176 -8.42 8.55 15.29
CA ASN A 176 -7.24 9.39 15.49
C ASN A 176 -6.22 9.20 14.36
N ILE A 177 -5.97 7.98 13.90
CA ILE A 177 -5.05 7.70 12.78
C ILE A 177 -5.54 8.40 11.51
N ARG A 178 -6.83 8.29 11.18
CA ARG A 178 -7.42 9.00 10.04
C ARG A 178 -7.25 10.52 10.16
N LYS A 179 -7.51 11.08 11.35
CA LYS A 179 -7.31 12.50 11.62
C LYS A 179 -5.85 12.92 11.40
N PHE A 180 -4.90 12.18 11.97
CA PHE A 180 -3.47 12.51 11.83
C PHE A 180 -2.98 12.34 10.40
N LEU A 181 -3.48 11.36 9.66
CA LEU A 181 -3.21 11.24 8.23
C LEU A 181 -3.67 12.51 7.49
N HIS A 182 -4.90 12.99 7.70
CA HIS A 182 -5.34 14.24 7.06
C HIS A 182 -4.41 15.42 7.36
N LEU A 183 -3.99 15.57 8.62
CA LEU A 183 -3.05 16.64 9.02
C LEU A 183 -1.66 16.50 8.39
N ILE A 184 -1.16 15.27 8.25
CA ILE A 184 0.14 14.99 7.61
C ILE A 184 0.07 15.35 6.12
N TYR A 185 -0.94 14.85 5.41
CA TYR A 185 -1.08 15.11 3.98
C TYR A 185 -1.24 16.61 3.69
N GLU A 186 -2.08 17.31 4.44
CA GLU A 186 -2.26 18.76 4.34
C GLU A 186 -0.98 19.53 4.71
N GLY A 187 -0.29 19.11 5.78
CA GLY A 187 0.91 19.81 6.25
C GLY A 187 2.18 19.55 5.45
N MET A 188 2.20 18.49 4.65
CA MET A 188 3.31 18.15 3.75
C MET A 188 3.00 18.48 2.28
N ASP A 189 1.88 19.15 2.00
CA ASP A 189 1.42 19.49 0.65
C ASP A 189 1.40 18.28 -0.29
N ALA A 190 0.97 17.13 0.25
CA ALA A 190 0.89 15.87 -0.48
C ALA A 190 -0.53 15.66 -0.99
N GLU A 191 -0.64 15.06 -2.18
CA GLU A 191 -1.92 14.66 -2.77
C GLU A 191 -2.78 13.87 -1.77
N PRO A 192 -4.05 14.26 -1.53
CA PRO A 192 -4.88 13.62 -0.53
C PRO A 192 -4.96 12.10 -0.71
N PHE A 193 -4.80 11.37 0.40
CA PHE A 193 -4.89 9.91 0.35
C PHE A 193 -6.26 9.44 -0.12
N LYS A 194 -6.25 8.38 -0.93
CA LYS A 194 -7.48 7.72 -1.40
C LYS A 194 -7.81 6.52 -0.53
N VAL A 195 -8.98 6.56 0.12
CA VAL A 195 -9.52 5.44 0.88
C VAL A 195 -10.16 4.44 -0.08
N ILE A 196 -9.69 3.19 -0.06
CA ILE A 196 -10.27 2.08 -0.83
C ILE A 196 -11.44 1.47 -0.06
N ARG A 197 -11.24 1.25 1.24
CA ARG A 197 -12.23 0.66 2.14
C ARG A 197 -12.03 1.22 3.54
N SER A 198 -13.12 1.44 4.26
CA SER A 198 -13.09 1.81 5.67
C SER A 198 -14.29 1.24 6.39
N ASN A 199 -14.06 0.58 7.52
CA ASN A 199 -15.08 0.07 8.42
C ASN A 199 -14.68 0.37 9.88
N MET A 200 -15.36 -0.25 10.85
CA MET A 200 -15.11 0.00 12.27
C MET A 200 -13.77 -0.55 12.81
N GLU A 201 -13.11 -1.44 12.07
CA GLU A 201 -11.90 -2.17 12.49
C GLU A 201 -10.74 -2.03 11.50
N GLU A 202 -11.00 -1.51 10.30
CA GLU A 202 -10.05 -1.50 9.19
C GLU A 202 -10.15 -0.20 8.38
N ILE A 203 -8.98 0.32 7.96
CA ILE A 203 -8.84 1.36 6.95
C ILE A 203 -7.84 0.86 5.90
N VAL A 204 -8.29 0.73 4.65
CA VAL A 204 -7.48 0.38 3.48
C VAL A 204 -7.25 1.64 2.65
N LEU A 205 -5.99 1.98 2.43
CA LEU A 205 -5.56 3.17 1.70
C LEU A 205 -4.80 2.79 0.44
N LYS A 206 -4.95 3.61 -0.61
CA LYS A 206 -4.09 3.59 -1.78
C LYS A 206 -2.86 4.46 -1.50
N GLY A 207 -1.67 3.89 -1.60
CA GLY A 207 -0.43 4.66 -1.50
C GLY A 207 0.02 5.25 -2.84
N ASP A 208 1.04 6.11 -2.78
CA ASP A 208 1.63 6.84 -3.90
C ASP A 208 2.62 6.01 -4.73
N ASN A 209 3.09 4.85 -4.23
CA ASN A 209 4.07 4.00 -4.92
C ASN A 209 3.43 3.06 -5.98
N GLY A 210 2.66 3.62 -6.89
CA GLY A 210 2.08 2.91 -8.03
C GLY A 210 0.80 2.13 -7.73
N SER A 211 0.26 1.42 -8.73
CA SER A 211 -1.07 0.81 -8.64
C SER A 211 -1.17 -0.36 -7.66
N GLN A 212 -0.05 -0.96 -7.25
CA GLN A 212 -0.02 -2.07 -6.29
C GLN A 212 0.24 -1.63 -4.83
N ASP A 213 0.58 -0.36 -4.58
CA ASP A 213 0.75 0.14 -3.21
C ASP A 213 -0.60 0.27 -2.49
N VAL A 214 -0.90 -0.72 -1.67
CA VAL A 214 -2.06 -0.78 -0.78
C VAL A 214 -1.54 -0.82 0.65
N ARG A 215 -2.03 0.09 1.49
CA ARG A 215 -1.60 0.25 2.88
C ARG A 215 -2.78 0.01 3.80
N LEU A 216 -2.55 -0.76 4.85
CA LEU A 216 -3.61 -1.26 5.72
C LEU A 216 -3.38 -0.85 7.17
N VAL A 217 -4.44 -0.38 7.82
CA VAL A 217 -4.48 -0.19 9.26
C VAL A 217 -5.67 -0.95 9.83
N ASN A 218 -5.36 -1.89 10.71
CA ASN A 218 -6.34 -2.66 11.46
C ASN A 218 -6.30 -2.27 12.94
N SER A 219 -7.46 -2.20 13.59
CA SER A 219 -7.54 -2.09 15.04
C SER A 219 -8.59 -3.02 15.63
N TYR A 220 -8.11 -3.99 16.40
CA TYR A 220 -8.93 -5.05 16.96
C TYR A 220 -9.16 -4.85 18.47
N PRO A 221 -10.38 -5.07 18.97
CA PRO A 221 -10.61 -5.18 20.39
C PRO A 221 -10.10 -6.52 20.91
N SER A 222 -9.27 -6.48 21.95
CA SER A 222 -8.90 -7.67 22.72
C SER A 222 -9.81 -7.81 23.93
N LYS A 223 -10.30 -9.02 24.19
CA LYS A 223 -11.05 -9.36 25.40
C LYS A 223 -10.05 -9.81 26.46
N VAL A 224 -10.11 -9.17 27.62
CA VAL A 224 -9.35 -9.63 28.79
C VAL A 224 -10.16 -10.75 29.42
N MET A 225 -9.63 -11.98 29.39
CA MET A 225 -10.19 -13.07 30.18
C MET A 225 -9.40 -13.18 31.49
N GLN A 226 -10.10 -13.10 32.62
CA GLN A 226 -9.51 -13.47 33.89
C GLN A 226 -9.39 -14.99 33.94
N CYS A 227 -8.17 -15.51 33.86
CA CYS A 227 -7.92 -16.89 34.24
C CYS A 227 -7.77 -16.93 35.77
N GLY A 228 -8.49 -17.82 36.44
CA GLY A 228 -8.39 -17.99 37.89
C GLY A 228 -6.93 -18.23 38.31
N SER A 229 -6.46 -17.46 39.29
CA SER A 229 -5.19 -17.58 40.02
C SER A 229 -3.84 -17.41 39.28
N LEU A 230 -3.78 -17.33 37.95
CA LEU A 230 -2.49 -17.22 37.21
C LEU A 230 -2.55 -16.18 36.08
N GLY A 231 -2.48 -14.89 36.45
CA GLY A 231 -2.18 -13.79 35.54
C GLY A 231 -3.24 -13.48 34.46
N PHE A 232 -3.12 -12.29 33.86
CA PHE A 232 -3.98 -11.86 32.76
C PHE A 232 -3.48 -12.46 31.43
N ILE A 233 -4.32 -13.26 30.77
CA ILE A 233 -4.06 -13.76 29.40
C ILE A 233 -4.96 -12.97 28.43
N TYR A 234 -4.36 -12.41 27.38
CA TYR A 234 -5.10 -11.71 26.32
C TYR A 234 -5.47 -12.70 25.22
N THR A 235 -6.77 -12.97 25.04
CA THR A 235 -7.27 -13.83 23.96
C THR A 235 -7.94 -12.99 22.87
N LEU A 236 -7.58 -13.27 21.61
CA LEU A 236 -8.22 -12.67 20.44
C LEU A 236 -9.67 -13.16 20.36
N THR A 237 -10.62 -12.23 20.36
CA THR A 237 -12.02 -12.57 20.11
C THR A 237 -12.30 -12.27 18.64
N LYS A 238 -12.44 -13.30 17.80
CA LYS A 238 -13.06 -13.12 16.48
C LYS A 238 -14.53 -12.78 16.75
N CYS A 239 -14.98 -11.62 16.29
CA CYS A 239 -16.41 -11.33 16.16
C CYS A 239 -16.97 -12.04 14.93
#